data_AF-A0A2N6CXC1-F1
#
_entry.id   AF-A0A2N6CXC1-F1
#
_cell.length_a   1.000
_cell.length_b   1.000
_cell.length_c   1.000
_cell.angle_alpha   90.00
_cell.angle_beta   90.00
_cell.angle_gamma   90.00
#
_symmetry.space_group_name_H-M   'P 1'
#
loop_
_entity.id
_entity.type
_entity.pdbx_description
1 polymer ?
#
loop_
_entity_poly.entity_id
_entity_poly.type
_entity_poly.pdbx_seq_one_letter_code
_entity_poly.pdbx_strand_id
1 'polypeptide(L)' 'MKLNCLIRAFRESGRPIVFLTLLCLGLGILFSLLGSEVGIAMISAGLGALLLFILLGSSMGCRPNTG' A
#
# COMPACT_ATOMS: atom_id res chain seq x y z
N MET A 1 -10.93 12.34 13.83
CA MET A 1 -9.67 13.07 13.53
C MET A 1 -8.61 12.21 12.81
N LYS A 2 -8.48 10.90 13.05
CA LYS A 2 -7.47 10.02 12.40
C LYS A 2 -7.61 9.88 10.87
N LEU A 3 -8.84 9.92 10.32
CA LEU A 3 -9.08 9.76 8.88
C LEU A 3 -8.45 10.87 8.04
N ASN A 4 -8.51 12.13 8.51
CA ASN A 4 -8.01 13.29 7.77
C ASN A 4 -6.47 13.29 7.61
N CYS A 5 -5.75 12.73 8.60
CA CYS A 5 -4.28 12.58 8.53
C CYS A 5 -3.88 11.51 7.50
N LEU A 6 -4.61 10.39 7.48
CA LEU A 6 -4.42 9.34 6.50
C LEU A 6 -4.67 9.85 5.08
N ILE A 7 -5.75 10.62 4.88
CA ILE A 7 -6.08 11.24 3.60
C ILE A 7 -4.95 12.17 3.13
N ARG A 8 -4.34 12.96 4.03
CA ARG A 8 -3.24 13.86 3.68
C ARG A 8 -1.97 13.11 3.29
N ALA A 9 -1.60 12.06 4.04
CA ALA A 9 -0.48 11.19 3.72
C ALA A 9 -0.68 10.46 2.38
N PHE A 10 -1.90 9.99 2.09
CA PHE A 10 -2.25 9.42 0.78
C PHE A 10 -2.20 10.45 -0.34
N ARG A 11 -2.54 11.71 -0.07
CA ARG A 11 -2.54 12.75 -1.10
C ARG A 11 -1.13 13.18 -1.51
N GLU A 12 -0.19 13.23 -0.56
CA GLU A 12 1.21 13.57 -0.85
C GLU A 12 2.03 12.37 -1.35
N SER A 13 1.87 11.20 -0.72
CA SER A 13 2.76 10.05 -0.97
C SER A 13 2.02 8.78 -1.42
N GLY A 14 0.69 8.79 -1.49
CA GLY A 14 -0.10 7.58 -1.76
C GLY A 14 -0.12 7.13 -3.21
N ARG A 15 0.07 8.04 -4.19
CA ARG A 15 0.12 7.69 -5.62
C ARG A 15 1.13 6.56 -5.95
N PRO A 16 2.41 6.64 -5.53
CA PRO A 16 3.38 5.59 -5.83
C PRO A 16 3.06 4.26 -5.13
N ILE A 17 2.57 4.26 -3.89
CA ILE A 17 2.19 3.01 -3.20
C ILE A 17 0.98 2.36 -3.89
N VAL A 18 -0.06 3.13 -4.19
CA VAL A 18 -1.26 2.58 -4.84
C VAL A 18 -0.92 1.99 -6.20
N PHE A 19 -0.04 2.66 -6.97
CA PHE A 19 0.44 2.15 -8.24
C PHE A 19 1.24 0.85 -8.07
N LEU A 20 2.17 0.79 -7.11
CA LEU A 20 2.95 -0.41 -6.81
C LEU A 20 2.06 -1.59 -6.41
N THR A 21 1.08 -1.36 -5.52
CA THR A 21 0.14 -2.39 -5.08
C THR A 21 -0.71 -2.91 -6.25
N LEU A 22 -1.21 -2.02 -7.11
CA LEU A 22 -1.94 -2.41 -8.33
C LEU A 22 -1.08 -3.26 -9.27
N LEU A 23 0.20 -2.90 -9.42
CA LEU A 23 1.13 -3.61 -10.29
C LEU A 23 1.45 -5.01 -9.74
N CYS A 24 1.69 -5.13 -8.43
CA CYS A 24 1.86 -6.43 -7.76
C CYS A 24 0.60 -7.30 -7.84
N LEU A 25 -0.60 -6.72 -7.69
CA LEU A 25 -1.85 -7.45 -7.86
C LEU A 25 -2.03 -7.93 -9.31
N GLY A 26 -1.78 -7.07 -10.29
CA GLY A 26 -1.90 -7.42 -11.72
C GLY A 26 -0.94 -8.54 -12.11
N LEU A 27 0.34 -8.41 -11.75
CA LEU A 27 1.35 -9.45 -12.00
C LEU A 27 1.02 -10.73 -11.22
N GLY A 28 0.60 -10.62 -9.97
CA GLY A 28 0.26 -11.76 -9.13
C GLY A 28 -0.92 -12.57 -9.67
N ILE A 29 -1.96 -11.90 -10.18
CA ILE A 29 -3.08 -12.55 -10.86
C ILE A 29 -2.59 -13.23 -12.14
N LEU A 30 -1.76 -12.56 -12.94
CA LEU A 30 -1.22 -13.13 -14.18
C LEU A 30 -0.38 -14.40 -13.91
N PHE A 31 0.50 -14.37 -12.91
CA PHE A 31 1.28 -15.54 -12.50
C PHE A 31 0.42 -16.65 -11.90
N SER A 32 -0.65 -16.30 -11.17
CA SER A 32 -1.60 -17.29 -10.64
C SER A 32 -2.36 -17.99 -11.78
N LEU A 33 -2.74 -17.26 -12.83
CA LEU A 33 -3.35 -17.83 -14.05
C LEU A 33 -2.39 -18.74 -14.82
N LEU A 34 -1.08 -18.47 -14.75
CA LEU A 34 -0.04 -19.35 -15.29
C LEU A 34 0.20 -20.62 -14.45
N GLY A 35 -0.48 -20.76 -13.29
CA GLY A 35 -0.26 -21.87 -12.35
C GLY A 35 1.03 -21.75 -11.54
N SER A 36 1.62 -20.56 -11.46
CA SER A 36 2.85 -20.31 -10.69
C SER A 36 2.54 -19.90 -9.26
N GLU A 37 3.17 -20.57 -8.30
CA GLU A 37 3.02 -20.28 -6.86
C GLU A 37 3.55 -18.88 -6.47
N VAL A 38 4.36 -18.29 -7.34
CA VAL A 38 4.87 -16.92 -7.23
C VAL A 38 3.74 -15.89 -7.27
N GLY A 39 2.61 -16.21 -7.92
CA GLY A 39 1.46 -15.31 -8.01
C GLY A 39 0.87 -14.95 -6.64
N ILE A 40 0.69 -15.94 -5.78
CA ILE A 40 0.15 -15.75 -4.42
C ILE A 40 1.14 -14.97 -3.55
N ALA A 41 2.44 -15.25 -3.71
CA ALA A 41 3.49 -14.51 -3.02
C ALA A 41 3.51 -13.02 -3.41
N MET A 42 3.33 -12.69 -4.70
CA MET A 42 3.23 -11.31 -5.15
C MET A 42 1.98 -10.59 -4.62
N ILE A 43 0.84 -11.27 -4.62
CA ILE A 43 -0.43 -10.69 -4.11
C ILE A 43 -0.29 -10.36 -2.63
N SER A 44 0.23 -11.32 -1.84
CA SER A 44 0.42 -11.12 -0.40
C SER A 44 1.45 -10.03 -0.08
N ALA A 45 2.56 -9.96 -0.84
CA ALA A 45 3.54 -8.88 -0.70
C ALA A 45 2.94 -7.49 -1.02
N GLY A 46 2.14 -7.38 -2.10
CA GLY A 46 1.47 -6.14 -2.47
C GLY A 46 0.47 -5.64 -1.42
N LEU A 47 -0.32 -6.56 -0.86
CA LEU A 47 -1.24 -6.28 0.25
C LEU A 47 -0.49 -5.89 1.53
N GLY A 48 0.61 -6.59 1.84
CA GLY A 48 1.47 -6.28 2.99
C GLY A 48 2.08 -4.88 2.90
N ALA A 49 2.59 -4.50 1.72
CA ALA A 49 3.12 -3.15 1.47
C ALA A 49 2.05 -2.07 1.66
N LEU A 50 0.81 -2.31 1.20
CA LEU A 50 -0.31 -1.39 1.40
C LEU A 50 -0.66 -1.22 2.88
N LEU A 51 -0.71 -2.33 3.63
CA LEU A 51 -0.94 -2.33 5.08
C LEU A 51 0.14 -1.58 5.84
N LEU A 52 1.42 -1.83 5.52
CA LEU A 52 2.55 -1.11 6.10
C LEU A 52 2.49 0.38 5.80
N PHE A 53 2.13 0.77 4.58
CA PHE A 53 1.95 2.17 4.23
C PHE A 53 0.82 2.84 5.02
N ILE A 54 -0.30 2.15 5.24
CA ILE A 54 -1.41 2.66 6.06
C ILE A 54 -0.96 2.83 7.53
N LEU A 55 -0.22 1.86 8.08
CA LEU A 55 0.33 1.91 9.44
C LEU A 55 1.38 3.02 9.61
N LEU A 56 2.30 3.17 8.65
CA LEU A 56 3.31 4.23 8.64
C LEU A 56 2.68 5.60 8.41
N GLY A 57 1.75 5.72 7.46
CA GLY A 57 1.04 6.96 7.18
C GLY A 57 0.16 7.41 8.34
N SER A 58 -0.44 6.48 9.08
CA SER A 58 -1.22 6.81 10.29
C SER A 58 -0.34 7.19 11.49
N SER A 59 0.86 6.61 11.62
CA SER A 59 1.80 6.95 12.71
C SER A 59 2.59 8.23 12.44
N MET A 60 3.07 8.46 11.21
CA MET A 60 3.81 9.66 10.83
C MET A 60 2.89 10.85 10.52
N GLY A 61 1.76 10.62 9.85
CA GLY A 61 0.83 11.68 9.47
C GLY A 61 0.00 12.25 10.62
N CYS A 62 -0.08 11.56 11.77
CA CYS A 62 -0.77 12.04 12.96
C CYS A 62 0.15 12.81 13.93
N ARG A 63 1.42 13.03 13.62
CA ARG A 63 2.28 13.87 14.45
C ARG A 63 1.77 15.32 14.32
N PRO A 64 1.20 15.92 15.39
CA PRO A 64 0.73 17.28 15.31
C PRO A 64 1.93 18.18 15.00
N ASN A 65 1.79 19.00 13.96
CA ASN A 65 2.72 20.06 13.64
C ASN A 65 2.86 20.95 14.89
N THR A 66 3.89 20.70 15.67
CA THR A 66 4.26 21.47 16.86
C THR A 66 5.59 22.12 16.51
N GLY A 67 5.52 23.34 16.00
CA GLY A 67 6.66 24.18 15.61
C GLY A 67 6.58 24.59 14.15
#